data_AF-A0A7K4D6R6-F1
#
_entry.id   AF-A0A7K4D6R6-F1
#
_cell.length_a   1.000
_cell.length_b   1.000
_cell.length_c   1.000
_cell.angle_alpha   90.00
_cell.angle_beta   90.00
_cell.angle_gamma   90.00
#
_symmetry.space_group_name_H-M   'P 1'
#
loop_
_entity.id
_entity.type
_entity.pdbx_description
1 polymer ?
#
loop_
_entity_poly.entity_id
_entity_poly.type
_entity_poly.pdbx_seq_one_letter_code
_entity_poly.pdbx_strand_id
1 'polypeptide(L)'
;MIVASGGTGTPKLLLGLKEQLEPDELSVVVNTAEDMWISGNLVTPDLDTVLYTLAGIIDEQRWWGIAGDSFLTHEFLHSLGRSELLALGDKDRAVQIFRSDLMRQGESLSDATRHLAQALGVKQRVIPMTDDP
;
A
#
# COMPACT_ATOMS: atom_id res chain seq x y z
N MET A 1 11.38 -5.13 -17.12
CA MET A 1 11.66 -6.06 -16.00
C MET A 1 10.39 -6.25 -15.19
N ILE A 2 10.09 -7.49 -14.78
CA ILE A 2 8.97 -7.80 -13.87
C ILE A 2 9.57 -8.34 -12.58
N VAL A 3 9.08 -7.83 -11.44
CA VAL A 3 9.48 -8.26 -10.09
C VAL A 3 8.25 -8.71 -9.32
N ALA A 4 8.30 -9.91 -8.73
CA ALA A 4 7.31 -10.33 -7.74
C ALA A 4 7.69 -9.78 -6.36
N SER A 5 6.76 -9.10 -5.69
CA SER A 5 7.01 -8.43 -4.40
C SER A 5 6.04 -8.91 -3.33
N GLY A 6 6.58 -9.08 -2.12
CA GLY A 6 5.86 -9.38 -0.89
C GLY A 6 6.78 -9.22 0.32
N GLY A 7 6.22 -8.91 1.47
CA GLY A 7 6.94 -8.55 2.68
C GLY A 7 7.85 -7.33 2.51
N THR A 8 8.89 -7.25 3.33
CA THR A 8 9.78 -6.07 3.43
C THR A 8 11.09 -6.18 2.64
N GLY A 9 11.42 -7.37 2.12
CA GLY A 9 12.67 -7.63 1.42
C GLY A 9 12.72 -7.03 0.01
N THR A 10 11.72 -7.35 -0.81
CA THR A 10 11.64 -6.85 -2.19
C THR A 10 11.50 -5.33 -2.29
N PRO A 11 10.73 -4.63 -1.43
CA PRO A 11 10.71 -3.16 -1.41
C PRO A 11 12.10 -2.52 -1.28
N LYS A 12 13.00 -3.08 -0.47
CA LYS A 12 14.39 -2.61 -0.38
C LYS A 12 15.15 -2.73 -1.71
N LEU A 13 14.93 -3.81 -2.45
CA LEU A 13 15.48 -3.99 -3.79
C LEU A 13 14.88 -2.99 -4.79
N LEU A 14 13.57 -2.72 -4.70
CA LEU A 14 12.88 -1.77 -5.58
C LEU A 14 13.45 -0.35 -5.43
N LEU A 15 13.90 0.06 -4.23
CA LEU A 15 14.61 1.34 -4.07
C LEU A 15 15.87 1.42 -4.93
N GLY A 16 16.64 0.33 -5.05
CA GLY A 16 17.82 0.32 -5.92
C GLY A 16 17.43 0.29 -7.39
N LEU A 17 16.44 -0.54 -7.75
CA LEU A 17 16.02 -0.71 -9.13
C LEU A 17 15.41 0.57 -9.73
N LYS A 18 14.65 1.36 -8.94
CA LYS A 18 14.03 2.60 -9.43
C LYS A 18 15.06 3.68 -9.82
N GLU A 19 16.28 3.59 -9.29
CA GLU A 19 17.38 4.51 -9.61
C GLU A 19 18.18 4.06 -10.86
N GLN A 20 17.97 2.83 -11.33
CA GLN A 20 18.75 2.23 -12.42
C GLN A 20 17.91 1.92 -13.66
N LEU A 21 16.59 1.91 -13.53
CA LEU A 21 15.64 1.62 -14.60
C LEU A 21 14.73 2.81 -14.85
N GLU A 22 14.38 3.04 -16.11
CA GLU A 22 13.31 3.97 -16.42
C GLU A 22 11.98 3.45 -15.85
N PRO A 23 11.02 4.32 -15.49
CA PRO A 23 9.79 3.87 -14.82
C PRO A 23 8.97 2.84 -15.60
N ASP A 24 8.94 2.93 -16.93
CA ASP A 24 8.23 2.00 -17.83
C ASP A 24 8.97 0.65 -18.00
N GLU A 25 10.24 0.59 -17.62
CA GLU A 25 11.03 -0.64 -17.61
C GLU A 25 10.81 -1.47 -16.34
N LEU A 26 10.14 -0.96 -15.31
CA LEU A 26 9.89 -1.66 -14.06
C LEU A 26 8.38 -1.89 -13.83
N SER A 27 7.99 -3.16 -13.81
CA SER A 27 6.66 -3.60 -13.38
C SER A 27 6.76 -4.47 -12.13
N VAL A 28 5.89 -4.24 -11.16
CA VAL A 28 5.85 -4.98 -9.89
C VAL A 28 4.52 -5.70 -9.76
N VAL A 29 4.57 -7.02 -9.63
CA VAL A 29 3.41 -7.86 -9.30
C VAL A 29 3.45 -8.14 -7.81
N VAL A 30 2.40 -7.79 -7.08
CA VAL A 30 2.42 -7.73 -5.63
C VAL A 30 1.51 -8.77 -5.01
N ASN A 31 1.99 -9.45 -3.98
CA ASN A 31 1.20 -10.38 -3.18
C ASN A 31 -0.04 -9.70 -2.59
N THR A 32 -1.17 -10.42 -2.60
CA THR A 32 -2.45 -10.00 -2.00
C THR A 32 -2.96 -10.98 -0.94
N ALA A 33 -2.21 -12.03 -0.61
CA ALA A 33 -2.65 -13.06 0.34
C ALA A 33 -2.75 -12.59 1.79
N GLU A 34 -2.19 -11.42 2.10
CA GLU A 34 -2.25 -10.79 3.43
C GLU A 34 -3.27 -9.64 3.48
N ASP A 35 -4.04 -9.43 2.41
CA ASP A 35 -5.06 -8.39 2.35
C ASP A 35 -6.18 -8.68 3.35
N MET A 36 -6.63 -7.64 4.06
CA MET A 36 -7.62 -7.80 5.11
C MET A 36 -8.47 -6.55 5.33
N TRP A 37 -9.69 -6.74 5.81
CA TRP A 37 -10.58 -5.64 6.15
C TRP A 37 -10.38 -5.20 7.60
N ILE A 38 -9.96 -3.95 7.81
CA ILE A 38 -9.82 -3.33 9.13
C ILE A 38 -10.65 -2.05 9.17
N SER A 39 -11.46 -1.91 10.23
CA SER A 39 -12.29 -0.71 10.44
C SER A 39 -13.13 -0.31 9.22
N GLY A 40 -13.62 -1.33 8.47
CA GLY A 40 -14.48 -1.15 7.30
C GLY A 40 -13.75 -0.84 5.99
N ASN A 41 -12.41 -0.84 5.95
CA ASN A 41 -11.62 -0.57 4.75
C ASN A 41 -10.62 -1.69 4.47
N LEU A 42 -10.31 -1.90 3.20
CA LEU A 42 -9.35 -2.90 2.74
C LEU A 42 -7.92 -2.39 2.93
N VAL A 43 -7.17 -3.11 3.77
CA VAL A 43 -5.74 -2.96 3.98
C VAL A 43 -5.03 -3.97 3.09
N THR A 44 -4.03 -3.52 2.32
CA THR A 44 -3.25 -4.37 1.41
C THR A 44 -1.76 -4.19 1.68
N PRO A 45 -1.21 -4.83 2.73
CA PRO A 45 0.08 -4.45 3.32
C PRO A 45 1.25 -4.41 2.31
N ASP A 46 1.31 -5.41 1.43
CA ASP A 46 2.38 -5.53 0.45
C ASP A 46 2.25 -4.50 -0.69
N LEU A 47 1.02 -4.27 -1.18
CA LEU A 47 0.73 -3.24 -2.17
C LEU A 47 1.07 -1.85 -1.64
N ASP A 48 0.61 -1.54 -0.42
CA ASP A 48 0.86 -0.26 0.23
C ASP A 48 2.36 -0.04 0.43
N THR A 49 3.07 -1.06 0.90
CA THR A 49 4.53 -0.99 1.07
C THR A 49 5.24 -0.71 -0.26
N VAL A 50 4.85 -1.37 -1.36
CA VAL A 50 5.42 -1.12 -2.70
C VAL A 50 5.10 0.30 -3.17
N LEU A 51 3.85 0.74 -3.05
CA LEU A 51 3.42 2.08 -3.46
C LEU A 51 4.19 3.16 -2.69
N TYR A 52 4.28 3.03 -1.36
CA TYR A 52 4.99 3.99 -0.51
C TYR A 52 6.49 4.01 -0.80
N THR A 53 7.08 2.85 -1.08
CA THR A 53 8.50 2.73 -1.43
C THR A 53 8.82 3.44 -2.75
N LEU A 54 8.00 3.22 -3.78
CA LEU A 54 8.19 3.84 -5.08
C LEU A 54 7.87 5.33 -5.06
N ALA A 55 6.89 5.75 -4.25
CA ALA A 55 6.56 7.16 -4.00
C ALA A 55 7.59 7.88 -3.12
N GLY A 56 8.50 7.16 -2.46
CA GLY A 56 9.51 7.74 -1.56
C GLY A 56 8.94 8.25 -0.24
N ILE A 57 7.84 7.67 0.24
CA ILE A 57 7.15 8.05 1.48
C ILE A 57 7.09 6.92 2.52
N ILE A 58 7.68 5.76 2.23
CA ILE A 58 7.75 4.60 3.14
C ILE A 58 8.50 4.97 4.43
N ASP A 59 8.03 4.46 5.58
CA ASP A 59 8.84 4.46 6.81
C ASP A 59 10.00 3.46 6.67
N GLU A 60 11.20 3.96 6.39
CA GLU A 60 12.40 3.12 6.20
C GLU A 60 12.94 2.47 7.49
N GLN A 61 12.44 2.86 8.67
CA GLN A 61 12.80 2.18 9.93
C GLN A 61 12.02 0.88 10.09
N ARG A 62 10.73 0.92 9.74
CA ARG A 62 9.79 -0.19 9.92
C ARG A 62 9.59 -1.02 8.66
N TRP A 63 9.78 -0.41 7.49
CA TRP A 63 9.48 -0.96 6.17
C TRP A 63 8.00 -1.28 5.92
N TRP A 64 7.11 -0.56 6.62
CA TRP A 64 5.67 -0.56 6.39
C TRP A 64 5.10 0.77 6.91
N GLY A 65 3.98 1.21 6.35
CA GLY A 65 3.36 2.49 6.68
C GLY A 65 4.10 3.71 6.13
N ILE A 66 3.59 4.91 6.41
CA ILE A 66 4.11 6.17 5.86
C ILE A 66 5.07 6.83 6.87
N ALA A 67 6.20 7.35 6.38
CA ALA A 67 7.17 8.06 7.20
C ALA A 67 6.55 9.27 7.91
N GLY A 68 6.72 9.35 9.23
CA GLY A 68 6.20 10.44 10.06
C GLY A 68 4.68 10.48 10.12
N ASP A 69 4.00 9.35 9.94
CA ASP A 69 2.56 9.24 10.15
C ASP A 69 2.21 9.27 11.65
N SER A 70 1.02 9.78 11.97
CA SER A 70 0.46 9.77 13.32
C SER A 70 -0.50 8.60 13.50
N PHE A 71 -0.83 8.23 14.74
CA PHE A 71 -1.72 7.12 15.06
C PHE A 71 -2.93 7.59 15.89
N LEU A 72 -3.34 8.85 15.74
CA LEU A 72 -4.34 9.48 16.61
C LEU A 72 -5.69 8.78 16.50
N THR A 73 -6.10 8.40 15.28
CA THR A 73 -7.36 7.66 15.07
C THR A 73 -7.31 6.29 15.73
N HIS A 74 -6.19 5.57 15.58
CA HIS A 74 -6.00 4.25 16.17
C HIS A 74 -6.04 4.31 17.70
N GLU A 75 -5.30 5.24 18.29
CA GLU A 75 -5.25 5.47 19.75
C GLU A 75 -6.63 5.85 20.30
N PHE A 76 -7.37 6.71 19.59
CA PHE A 76 -8.70 7.11 20.03
C PHE A 76 -9.70 5.95 19.91
N LEU A 77 -9.68 5.16 18.82
CA LEU A 77 -10.49 3.94 18.70
C LEU A 77 -10.21 2.97 19.85
N HIS A 78 -8.92 2.78 20.20
CA HIS A 78 -8.53 1.95 21.33
C HIS A 78 -9.10 2.48 22.64
N SER A 79 -9.05 3.80 22.88
CA SER A 79 -9.65 4.43 24.06
C SER A 79 -11.17 4.25 24.17
N LEU A 80 -11.86 4.08 23.03
CA LEU A 80 -13.28 3.77 22.94
C LEU A 80 -13.60 2.27 23.10
N GLY A 81 -12.59 1.44 23.41
CA GLY A 81 -12.74 0.00 23.57
C GLY A 81 -12.79 -0.78 22.25
N ARG A 82 -12.29 -0.19 21.15
CA ARG A 82 -12.17 -0.86 19.84
C ARG A 82 -10.71 -1.08 19.49
N SER A 83 -10.30 -2.35 19.38
CA SER A 83 -8.96 -2.72 18.92
C SER A 83 -8.97 -3.00 17.41
N GLU A 84 -7.94 -2.52 16.72
CA GLU A 84 -7.63 -2.94 15.35
C GLU A 84 -6.59 -4.06 15.37
N LEU A 85 -6.64 -4.98 14.39
CA LEU A 85 -5.63 -6.06 14.29
C LEU A 85 -4.22 -5.51 14.05
N LEU A 86 -4.14 -4.37 13.38
CA LEU A 86 -2.91 -3.65 13.09
C LEU A 86 -3.08 -2.19 13.55
N ALA A 87 -2.00 -1.60 14.06
CA ALA A 87 -1.97 -0.17 14.30
C ALA A 87 -1.88 0.55 12.94
N LEU A 88 -2.91 1.34 12.62
CA LEU A 88 -3.01 2.05 11.36
C LEU A 88 -2.69 3.52 11.55
N GLY A 89 -1.77 4.04 10.74
CA GLY A 89 -1.46 5.46 10.71
C GLY A 89 -2.61 6.27 10.09
N ASP A 90 -2.67 7.56 10.39
CA ASP A 90 -3.76 8.44 9.94
C ASP A 90 -3.70 8.68 8.42
N LYS A 91 -2.51 8.86 7.84
CA LYS A 91 -2.32 8.95 6.38
C LYS A 91 -2.48 7.58 5.71
N ASP A 92 -1.96 6.53 6.33
CA ASP A 92 -2.10 5.15 5.83
C ASP A 92 -3.58 4.75 5.73
N ARG A 93 -4.38 5.12 6.73
CA ARG A 93 -5.85 4.96 6.70
C ARG A 93 -6.50 5.72 5.55
N ALA A 94 -6.00 6.91 5.18
CA ALA A 94 -6.54 7.65 4.05
C ALA A 94 -6.38 6.89 2.72
N VAL A 95 -5.26 6.16 2.54
CA VAL A 95 -5.01 5.29 1.38
C VAL A 95 -6.02 4.14 1.34
N GLN A 96 -6.27 3.52 2.48
CA GLN A 96 -7.24 2.43 2.61
C GLN A 96 -8.68 2.89 2.33
N ILE A 97 -9.05 4.08 2.83
CA ILE A 97 -10.35 4.71 2.54
C ILE A 97 -10.49 4.94 1.03
N PHE A 98 -9.48 5.56 0.40
CA PHE A 98 -9.49 5.83 -1.04
C PHE A 98 -9.67 4.54 -1.86
N ARG A 99 -8.88 3.49 -1.58
CA ARG A 99 -9.00 2.18 -2.24
C ARG A 99 -10.41 1.61 -2.07
N SER A 100 -10.89 1.59 -0.84
CA SER A 100 -12.17 0.99 -0.49
C SER A 100 -13.35 1.75 -1.07
N ASP A 101 -13.26 3.07 -1.20
CA ASP A 101 -14.26 3.90 -1.88
C ASP A 101 -14.39 3.50 -3.36
N LEU A 102 -13.27 3.36 -4.08
CA LEU A 102 -13.27 2.93 -5.49
C LEU A 102 -13.83 1.51 -5.64
N MET A 103 -13.39 0.57 -4.80
CA MET A 103 -13.88 -0.80 -4.84
C MET A 103 -15.39 -0.89 -4.53
N ARG A 104 -15.89 -0.05 -3.60
CA ARG A 104 -17.33 0.08 -3.35
C ARG A 104 -18.11 0.66 -4.54
N GLN A 105 -17.46 1.37 -5.44
CA GLN A 105 -18.03 1.85 -6.71
C GLN A 105 -17.97 0.81 -7.84
N GLY A 106 -17.41 -0.38 -7.57
CA GLY A 106 -17.33 -1.49 -8.51
C GLY A 106 -16.00 -1.59 -9.25
N GLU A 107 -14.99 -0.79 -8.90
CA GLU A 107 -13.64 -0.95 -9.43
C GLU A 107 -12.93 -2.20 -8.86
N SER A 108 -12.04 -2.77 -9.66
CA SER A 108 -11.16 -3.87 -9.24
C SER A 108 -10.05 -3.38 -8.30
N LEU A 109 -9.38 -4.31 -7.61
CA LEU A 109 -8.18 -3.96 -6.83
C LEU A 109 -7.07 -3.40 -7.73
N SER A 110 -6.94 -3.93 -8.95
CA SER A 110 -6.01 -3.46 -9.97
C SER A 110 -6.27 -2.01 -10.37
N ASP A 111 -7.54 -1.63 -10.57
CA ASP A 111 -7.90 -0.27 -10.95
C ASP A 111 -7.75 0.70 -9.78
N ALA A 112 -8.16 0.30 -8.57
CA ALA A 112 -7.91 1.07 -7.35
C ALA A 112 -6.40 1.30 -7.10
N THR A 113 -5.58 0.26 -7.32
CA THR A 113 -4.11 0.34 -7.22
C THR A 113 -3.53 1.29 -8.24
N ARG A 114 -4.03 1.27 -9.48
CA ARG A 114 -3.62 2.20 -10.54
C ARG A 114 -3.94 3.65 -10.19
N HIS A 115 -5.15 3.91 -9.67
CA HIS A 115 -5.55 5.25 -9.24
C HIS A 115 -4.71 5.75 -8.07
N LEU A 116 -4.42 4.90 -7.07
CA LEU A 116 -3.51 5.22 -5.98
C LEU A 116 -2.09 5.52 -6.46
N ALA A 117 -1.53 4.68 -7.34
CA ALA A 117 -0.21 4.88 -7.91
C ALA A 117 -0.11 6.26 -8.59
N GLN A 118 -1.10 6.64 -9.39
CA GLN A 118 -1.16 7.96 -10.02
C GLN A 118 -1.26 9.09 -8.99
N ALA A 119 -2.14 8.96 -7.99
CA ALA A 119 -2.33 9.98 -6.96
C ALA A 119 -1.07 10.20 -6.09
N LEU A 120 -0.29 9.14 -5.86
CA LEU A 120 0.97 9.18 -5.11
C LEU A 120 2.19 9.53 -5.99
N GLY A 121 2.02 9.72 -7.30
CA GLY A 121 3.11 10.03 -8.22
C GLY A 121 4.02 8.85 -8.57
N VAL A 122 3.57 7.61 -8.33
CA VAL A 122 4.26 6.38 -8.72
C VAL A 122 4.12 6.20 -10.23
N LYS A 123 5.26 6.21 -10.94
CA LYS A 123 5.31 6.13 -12.40
C LYS A 123 5.42 4.69 -12.91
N GLN A 124 5.94 3.79 -12.08
CA GLN A 124 6.09 2.36 -12.38
C GLN A 124 4.73 1.67 -12.38
N ARG A 125 4.63 0.55 -13.11
CA ARG A 125 3.41 -0.25 -13.12
C ARG A 125 3.37 -1.18 -11.90
N VAL A 126 2.47 -0.91 -10.97
CA VAL A 126 2.19 -1.76 -9.80
C VAL A 126 0.86 -2.48 -10.03
N ILE A 127 0.85 -3.80 -9.85
CA ILE A 127 -0.31 -4.65 -10.14
C ILE A 127 -0.47 -5.65 -8.97
N PRO A 128 -1.67 -5.84 -8.41
CA PRO A 128 -1.92 -6.97 -7.53
C PRO A 128 -1.73 -8.31 -8.28
N MET A 129 -1.38 -9.37 -7.56
CA MET A 129 -1.26 -10.70 -8.17
C MET A 129 -2.61 -11.27 -8.63
N THR A 130 -3.71 -10.81 -8.01
CA THR A 130 -5.09 -11.14 -8.38
C THR A 130 -6.05 -10.02 -7.95
N ASP A 131 -7.20 -9.90 -8.60
CA ASP A 131 -8.34 -9.09 -8.12
C ASP A 131 -9.32 -9.89 -7.25
N ASP A 132 -9.12 -11.21 -7.15
CA ASP A 132 -9.91 -12.09 -6.31
C ASP A 132 -9.45 -12.02 -4.83
N PRO A 133 -10.37 -12.24 -3.86
CA PRO A 133 -10.04 -12.34 -2.43
C PRO A 133 -9.17 -13.54 -2.06
#